data_AF-A0A0N5CIM7-F1
#
_entry.id   AF-A0A0N5CIM7-F1
#
_cell.length_a   1.000
_cell.length_b   1.000
_cell.length_c   1.000
_cell.angle_alpha   90.00
_cell.angle_beta   90.00
_cell.angle_gamma   90.00
#
_symmetry.space_group_name_H-M   'P 1'
#
loop_
_entity.id
_entity.type
_entity.pdbx_description
1 polymer ?
#
loop_
_entity_poly.entity_id
_entity_poly.type
_entity_poly.pdbx_seq_one_letter_code
_entity_poly.pdbx_strand_id
1 'polypeptide(L)'
;MTYNGIPANGATVYVDQKNLLGISRSLAKFNCDNRGCFYVKAKGYIFSRYDLLIRIRYSYLDRWWLCQIRASLIFPIKNAKKCTNKDKTADLGNLDLITVPGIEKTCQLKHCSKNKPCRIKTK
;
A
#
# COMPACT_ATOMS: atom_id res chain seq x y z
N MET A 1 -5.34 -8.34 4.81
CA MET A 1 -4.44 -7.25 5.24
C MET A 1 -5.00 -6.60 6.48
N THR A 2 -4.17 -6.39 7.48
CA THR A 2 -4.53 -5.82 8.77
C THR A 2 -3.62 -4.65 9.12
N TYR A 3 -4.04 -3.86 10.10
CA TYR A 3 -3.19 -2.92 10.82
C TYR A 3 -3.45 -3.13 12.31
N ASN A 4 -2.43 -3.58 13.04
CA ASN A 4 -2.53 -3.89 14.45
C ASN A 4 -3.64 -4.91 14.74
N GLY A 5 -3.71 -5.97 13.92
CA GLY A 5 -4.73 -7.03 14.00
C GLY A 5 -6.13 -6.65 13.48
N ILE A 6 -6.40 -5.37 13.16
CA ILE A 6 -7.71 -4.92 12.65
C ILE A 6 -7.70 -4.94 11.12
N PRO A 7 -8.75 -5.47 10.44
CA PRO A 7 -8.86 -5.41 8.98
C PRO A 7 -8.68 -4.00 8.42
N ALA A 8 -7.76 -3.85 7.45
CA ALA A 8 -7.48 -2.57 6.80
C ALA A 8 -8.52 -2.26 5.71
N ASN A 9 -9.78 -2.08 6.12
CA ASN A 9 -10.90 -1.82 5.22
C ASN A 9 -10.67 -0.56 4.37
N GLY A 10 -10.88 -0.67 3.05
CA GLY A 10 -10.80 0.47 2.14
C GLY A 10 -9.37 0.96 1.88
N ALA A 11 -8.35 0.24 2.38
CA ALA A 11 -6.96 0.52 2.05
C ALA A 11 -6.73 0.38 0.54
N THR A 12 -6.03 1.34 -0.05
CA THR A 12 -5.69 1.34 -1.47
C THR A 12 -4.33 0.72 -1.69
N VAL A 13 -4.27 -0.30 -2.55
CA VAL A 13 -3.06 -0.95 -3.02
C VAL A 13 -2.76 -0.47 -4.44
N TYR A 14 -1.53 -0.03 -4.66
CA TYR A 14 -0.97 0.35 -5.94
C TYR A 14 0.13 -0.62 -6.30
N VAL A 15 0.16 -1.06 -7.56
CA VAL A 15 1.29 -1.81 -8.10
C VAL A 15 1.96 -0.90 -9.10
N ASP A 16 3.17 -0.49 -8.77
CA ASP A 16 3.99 0.40 -9.56
C ASP A 16 5.22 -0.33 -10.11
N GLN A 17 5.77 0.21 -11.18
CA GLN A 17 7.02 -0.26 -11.74
C GLN A 17 7.89 0.92 -12.12
N LYS A 18 9.16 0.87 -11.74
CA LYS A 18 10.16 1.83 -12.21
C LYS A 18 10.57 1.50 -13.64
N ASN A 19 10.73 2.52 -14.46
CA ASN A 19 11.34 2.41 -15.78
C ASN A 19 12.85 2.69 -15.72
N LEU A 20 13.52 2.61 -16.89
CA LEU A 20 14.97 2.81 -17.03
C LEU A 20 15.44 4.19 -16.55
N LEU A 21 14.55 5.19 -16.59
CA LEU A 21 14.80 6.57 -16.15
C LEU A 21 14.45 6.79 -14.67
N GLY A 22 14.14 5.73 -13.91
CA GLY A 22 13.76 5.81 -12.51
C GLY A 22 12.34 6.32 -12.24
N ILE A 23 11.58 6.64 -13.30
CA ILE A 23 10.20 7.13 -13.21
C ILE A 23 9.29 5.95 -12.86
N SER A 24 8.51 6.10 -11.78
CA SER A 24 7.54 5.09 -11.35
C SER A 24 6.23 5.24 -12.11
N ARG A 25 5.79 4.19 -12.79
CA ARG A 25 4.49 4.10 -13.46
C ARG A 25 3.58 3.16 -12.68
N SER A 26 2.36 3.62 -12.38
CA SER A 26 1.32 2.78 -11.80
C SER A 26 0.76 1.83 -12.85
N LEU A 27 0.84 0.52 -12.58
CA LEU A 27 0.30 -0.54 -13.44
C LEU A 27 -1.11 -0.94 -13.02
N ALA A 28 -1.41 -0.90 -11.72
CA ALA A 28 -2.73 -1.22 -11.20
C ALA A 28 -3.01 -0.47 -9.90
N LYS A 29 -4.30 -0.26 -9.63
CA LYS A 29 -4.82 0.31 -8.39
C LYS A 29 -6.02 -0.53 -7.96
N PHE A 30 -6.10 -0.86 -6.68
CA PHE A 30 -7.19 -1.65 -6.11
C PHE A 30 -7.49 -1.20 -4.68
N ASN A 31 -8.74 -1.30 -4.25
CA ASN A 31 -9.15 -0.99 -2.88
C ASN A 31 -9.54 -2.28 -2.15
N CYS A 32 -9.02 -2.48 -0.94
CA CYS A 32 -9.33 -3.64 -0.12
C CYS A 32 -10.81 -3.66 0.26
N ASP A 33 -11.37 -4.87 0.36
CA ASP A 33 -12.72 -5.08 0.83
C ASP A 33 -12.87 -4.83 2.35
N ASN A 34 -14.07 -5.04 2.88
CA ASN A 34 -14.37 -4.86 4.30
C ASN A 34 -13.56 -5.78 5.23
N ARG A 35 -13.01 -6.88 4.70
CA ARG A 35 -12.15 -7.83 5.42
C ARG A 35 -10.66 -7.52 5.25
N GLY A 36 -10.32 -6.44 4.53
CA GLY A 36 -8.95 -6.10 4.19
C GLY A 36 -8.33 -7.05 3.16
N CYS A 37 -9.14 -7.80 2.41
CA CYS A 37 -8.67 -8.65 1.32
C CYS A 37 -8.52 -7.83 0.05
N PHE A 38 -7.50 -8.16 -0.75
CA PHE A 38 -7.32 -7.56 -2.07
C PHE A 38 -6.86 -8.58 -3.10
N TYR A 39 -7.22 -8.33 -4.36
CA TYR A 39 -6.77 -9.11 -5.50
C TYR A 39 -6.41 -8.15 -6.63
N VAL A 40 -5.15 -8.15 -7.06
CA VAL A 40 -4.66 -7.22 -8.07
C VAL A 40 -4.16 -7.98 -9.29
N LYS A 41 -4.70 -7.64 -10.45
CA LYS A 41 -4.19 -8.08 -11.75
C LYS A 41 -3.49 -6.91 -12.44
N ALA A 42 -2.16 -6.88 -12.36
CA ALA A 42 -1.35 -5.93 -13.12
C ALA A 42 -1.04 -6.46 -14.53
N LYS A 43 -0.85 -5.56 -15.50
CA LYS A 43 -0.39 -5.88 -16.87
C LYS A 43 0.80 -4.98 -17.23
N GLY A 44 1.52 -5.33 -18.29
CA GLY A 44 2.58 -4.47 -18.85
C GLY A 44 3.96 -4.59 -18.22
N TYR A 45 4.16 -5.45 -17.22
CA TYR A 45 5.46 -5.67 -16.58
C TYR A 45 6.32 -6.79 -17.21
N ILE A 46 5.77 -7.56 -18.16
CA ILE A 46 6.37 -8.80 -18.69
C ILE A 46 7.74 -8.54 -19.34
N PHE A 47 7.88 -7.44 -20.07
CA PHE A 47 9.12 -7.06 -20.75
C PHE A 47 10.10 -6.28 -19.87
N SER A 48 9.69 -5.94 -18.64
CA SER A 48 10.55 -5.21 -17.72
C SER A 48 11.54 -6.13 -17.01
N ARG A 49 12.67 -5.54 -16.59
CA ARG A 49 13.67 -6.17 -15.72
C ARG A 49 13.58 -5.66 -14.28
N TYR A 50 12.69 -4.71 -14.02
CA TYR A 50 12.55 -4.05 -12.72
C TYR A 50 11.48 -4.73 -11.87
N ASP A 51 11.80 -4.89 -10.58
CA ASP A 51 10.87 -5.36 -9.57
C ASP A 51 9.65 -4.44 -9.46
N LEU A 52 8.55 -5.04 -9.03
CA LEU A 52 7.30 -4.32 -8.80
C LEU A 52 7.31 -3.72 -7.41
N LEU A 53 6.91 -2.46 -7.31
CA LEU A 53 6.72 -1.78 -6.04
C LEU A 53 5.24 -1.81 -5.68
N ILE A 54 4.90 -2.50 -4.61
CA ILE A 54 3.54 -2.52 -4.08
C ILE A 54 3.45 -1.44 -3.02
N ARG A 55 2.74 -0.35 -3.31
CA ARG A 55 2.48 0.73 -2.36
C ARG A 55 1.09 0.58 -1.77
N ILE A 56 0.99 0.72 -0.46
CA ILE A 56 -0.27 0.62 0.26
C ILE A 56 -0.52 1.95 0.95
N ARG A 57 -1.74 2.45 0.81
CA ARG A 57 -2.24 3.62 1.52
C ARG A 57 -3.47 3.23 2.29
N TYR A 58 -3.45 3.44 3.60
CA TYR A 58 -4.59 3.16 4.45
C TYR A 58 -4.88 4.39 5.30
N SER A 59 -6.13 4.84 5.32
CA SER A 59 -6.57 5.98 6.11
C SER A 59 -7.62 5.50 7.09
N TYR A 60 -7.47 5.89 8.35
CA TYR A 60 -8.43 5.54 9.40
C TYR A 60 -8.63 6.71 10.36
N LEU A 61 -9.80 6.72 10.99
CA LEU A 61 -10.11 7.70 12.01
C LEU A 61 -9.77 7.14 13.39
N ASP A 62 -8.96 7.85 14.15
CA ASP A 62 -8.70 7.59 15.56
C ASP A 62 -9.21 8.76 16.39
N ARG A 63 -10.44 8.63 16.89
CA ARG A 63 -11.17 9.70 17.60
C ARG A 63 -11.25 10.99 16.75
N TRP A 64 -10.39 11.96 17.05
CA TRP A 64 -10.32 13.29 16.40
C TRP A 64 -9.16 13.39 15.40
N TRP A 65 -8.43 12.30 15.17
CA TRP A 65 -7.28 12.26 14.29
C TRP A 65 -7.61 11.46 13.03
N LEU A 66 -7.34 12.05 11.87
CA LEU A 66 -7.25 11.33 10.61
C LEU A 66 -5.81 10.81 10.48
N CYS A 67 -5.64 9.51 10.66
CA CYS A 67 -4.36 8.86 10.51
C CYS A 67 -4.25 8.25 9.11
N GLN A 68 -3.08 8.39 8.51
CA GLN A 68 -2.69 7.83 7.24
C GLN A 68 -1.47 6.94 7.44
N ILE A 69 -1.56 5.73 6.93
CA ILE A 69 -0.50 4.76 6.87
C ILE A 69 -0.06 4.65 5.42
N ARG A 70 1.25 4.71 5.21
CA ARG A 70 1.90 4.43 3.93
C ARG A 70 2.88 3.31 4.15
N ALA A 71 2.73 2.25 3.39
CA ALA A 71 3.67 1.14 3.39
C ALA A 71 4.09 0.83 1.96
N SER A 72 5.28 0.29 1.80
CA SER A 72 5.77 -0.15 0.50
C SER A 72 6.55 -1.44 0.63
N LEU A 73 6.32 -2.35 -0.30
CA LEU A 73 7.02 -3.63 -0.36
C LEU A 73 7.42 -3.93 -1.80
N ILE A 74 8.55 -4.62 -1.95
CA ILE A 74 9.11 -4.98 -3.24
C ILE A 74 8.65 -6.40 -3.57
N PHE A 75 8.04 -6.55 -4.74
CA PHE A 75 7.67 -7.85 -5.28
C PHE A 75 8.60 -8.21 -6.45
N PRO A 76 9.43 -9.27 -6.31
CA PRO A 76 10.44 -9.60 -7.30
C PRO A 76 9.85 -9.89 -8.69
N ILE A 77 10.42 -9.29 -9.74
CA ILE A 77 9.95 -9.47 -11.12
C ILE A 77 10.06 -10.92 -11.59
N LYS A 78 11.05 -11.66 -11.07
CA LYS A 78 11.21 -13.10 -11.34
C LYS A 78 9.96 -13.89 -10.91
N ASN A 79 9.39 -13.56 -9.76
CA ASN A 79 8.17 -14.19 -9.25
C ASN A 79 6.96 -13.77 -10.09
N ALA A 80 6.86 -12.47 -10.43
CA ALA A 80 5.78 -11.96 -11.27
C ALA A 80 5.72 -12.64 -12.66
N LYS A 81 6.87 -12.79 -13.35
CA LYS A 81 6.93 -13.47 -14.65
C LYS A 81 6.58 -14.95 -14.56
N LYS A 82 7.03 -15.63 -13.49
CA LYS A 82 6.68 -17.04 -13.24
C LYS A 82 5.16 -17.21 -13.05
N CYS A 83 4.50 -16.23 -12.46
CA CYS A 83 3.04 -16.20 -12.29
C CYS A 83 2.32 -16.02 -13.63
N THR A 84 2.77 -15.08 -14.47
CA THR A 84 2.21 -14.84 -15.82
C THR A 84 2.31 -16.08 -16.70
N ASN A 85 3.47 -16.73 -16.75
CA ASN A 85 3.71 -17.86 -17.66
C ASN A 85 2.92 -19.13 -17.29
N LYS A 86 2.30 -19.18 -16.11
CA LYS A 86 1.59 -20.37 -15.60
C LYS A 86 0.13 -20.11 -15.22
N ASP A 87 -0.41 -18.94 -15.55
CA ASP A 87 -1.70 -18.44 -15.03
C ASP A 87 -1.86 -18.62 -13.51
N LYS A 88 -0.75 -18.46 -12.78
CA LYS A 88 -0.73 -18.57 -11.32
C LYS A 88 -0.92 -17.21 -10.68
N THR A 89 -1.59 -17.20 -9.54
CA THR A 89 -1.68 -16.03 -8.66
C THR A 89 -0.58 -16.12 -7.61
N ALA A 90 0.12 -15.01 -7.36
CA ALA A 90 1.00 -14.90 -6.20
C ALA A 90 0.16 -14.55 -4.97
N ASP A 91 0.24 -15.39 -3.94
CA ASP A 91 -0.34 -15.09 -2.64
C ASP A 91 0.72 -14.40 -1.77
N LEU A 92 0.38 -13.21 -1.27
CA LEU A 92 1.21 -12.44 -0.33
C LEU A 92 0.90 -12.80 1.13
N GLY A 93 -0.09 -13.66 1.37
CA GLY A 93 -0.52 -14.08 2.69
C GLY A 93 -1.17 -12.96 3.50
N ASN A 94 -1.20 -13.17 4.82
CA ASN A 94 -1.71 -12.19 5.76
C ASN A 94 -0.66 -11.12 6.04
N LEU A 95 -0.82 -9.97 5.38
CA LEU A 95 0.02 -8.80 5.60
C LEU A 95 -0.52 -7.94 6.75
N ASP A 96 0.24 -7.80 7.84
CA ASP A 96 0.00 -6.73 8.82
C ASP A 96 0.88 -5.52 8.52
N LEU A 97 0.26 -4.38 8.30
CA LEU A 97 0.95 -3.13 7.94
C LEU A 97 2.01 -2.73 8.97
N ILE A 98 1.82 -3.03 10.27
CA ILE A 98 2.82 -2.67 11.31
C ILE A 98 4.15 -3.42 11.15
N THR A 99 4.11 -4.58 10.49
CA THR A 99 5.30 -5.43 10.27
C THR A 99 6.03 -5.11 8.97
N VAL A 100 5.45 -4.25 8.12
CA VAL A 100 6.09 -3.88 6.84
C VAL A 100 7.26 -2.93 7.13
N PRO A 101 8.48 -3.27 6.68
CA PRO A 101 9.63 -2.38 6.83
C PRO A 101 9.37 -1.03 6.15
N GLY A 102 9.74 0.07 6.83
CA GLY A 102 9.58 1.42 6.28
C GLY A 102 8.13 1.93 6.24
N ILE A 103 7.26 1.38 7.08
CA ILE A 103 5.92 1.96 7.29
C ILE A 103 6.02 3.39 7.83
N GLU A 104 5.32 4.31 7.17
CA GLU A 104 5.12 5.67 7.63
C GLU A 104 3.71 5.83 8.18
N LYS A 105 3.59 6.42 9.37
CA LYS A 105 2.31 6.81 9.97
C LYS A 105 2.29 8.31 10.18
N THR A 106 1.31 8.98 9.60
CA THR A 106 1.06 10.40 9.83
C THR A 106 -0.35 10.56 10.37
N CYS A 107 -0.51 11.30 11.46
CA CYS A 107 -1.83 11.60 12.02
C CYS A 107 -2.00 13.10 12.07
N GLN A 108 -3.13 13.58 11.56
CA GLN A 108 -3.50 14.99 11.57
C GLN A 108 -4.86 15.14 12.25
N LEU A 109 -5.04 16.22 13.00
CA LEU A 109 -6.35 16.54 13.59
C LEU A 109 -7.36 16.72 12.47
N LYS A 110 -8.50 16.04 12.59
CA LYS A 110 -9.55 15.99 11.56
C LYS A 110 -10.02 17.39 11.16
N HIS A 111 -9.95 18.36 12.07
CA HIS A 111 -9.97 19.80 11.84
C HIS A 111 -9.63 20.49 13.18
N CYS A 112 -8.55 21.27 13.29
CA CYS A 112 -8.62 22.45 14.17
C CYS A 112 -9.32 23.52 13.34
N SER A 113 -10.40 24.11 13.85
CA SER A 113 -10.87 25.41 13.34
C SER A 113 -9.68 26.37 13.23
N LYS A 114 -9.68 27.26 12.23
CA LYS A 114 -8.59 28.20 11.86
C LYS A 114 -8.03 29.07 13.01
N ASN A 115 -8.55 28.96 14.23
CA ASN A 115 -8.23 29.80 15.39
C ASN A 115 -7.43 29.11 16.52
N LYS A 116 -6.90 27.88 16.36
CA LYS A 116 -6.01 27.30 17.39
C LYS A 116 -4.80 26.58 16.78
N PRO A 117 -3.57 26.82 17.29
CA PRO A 117 -2.37 26.20 16.75
C PRO A 117 -2.38 24.69 17.04
N CYS A 118 -2.51 23.87 15.98
CA CYS A 118 -2.43 22.42 16.11
C CYS A 118 -0.98 22.04 16.44
N ARG A 119 -0.73 21.48 17.63
CA ARG A 119 0.55 20.87 17.96
C ARG A 119 0.66 19.50 17.30
N ILE A 120 1.64 19.33 16.42
CA ILE A 120 2.04 18.02 15.88
C ILE A 120 2.78 17.27 16.99
N LYS A 121 2.37 16.03 17.28
CA LYS A 121 3.19 15.09 18.07
C LYS A 121 3.81 14.08 17.13
N THR A 122 5.13 14.09 17.04
CA THR A 122 5.92 12.96 16.57
C THR A 122 6.09 11.97 17.73
N LYS A 123 5.92 10.68 17.45
CA LYS A 123 6.20 9.59 18.38
C LYS A 123 7.26 8.70 17.76
#